data_AF-A0A645B3U3-F1
#
_entry.id   AF-A0A645B3U3-F1
#
_cell.length_a   1.000
_cell.length_b   1.000
_cell.length_c   1.000
_cell.angle_alpha   90.00
_cell.angle_beta   90.00
_cell.angle_gamma   90.00
#
_symmetry.space_group_name_H-M   'P 1'
#
loop_
_entity.id
_entity.type
_entity.pdbx_description
1 polymer ?
#
loop_
_entity_poly.entity_id
_entity_poly.type
_entity_poly.pdbx_seq_one_letter_code
_entity_poly.pdbx_strand_id
1 'polypeptide(L)' 'MKEAVNTSFKIANKNEVVLLSPACASWDMYKSFEVRGNDFKENVHNLK' A
#
# COMPACT_ATOMS: atom_id res chain seq x y z
N MET A 1 2.64 -1.02 5.95
CA MET A 1 2.31 -1.09 4.50
C MET A 1 2.85 -2.33 3.79
N LYS A 2 4.13 -2.69 4.00
CA LYS A 2 4.79 -3.86 3.36
C LYS A 2 3.97 -5.14 3.31
N GLU A 3 3.35 -5.53 4.43
CA GLU A 3 2.54 -6.75 4.48
C GLU A 3 1.30 -6.65 3.59
N ALA A 4 0.54 -5.56 3.70
CA ALA A 4 -0.64 -5.33 2.85
C ALA A 4 -0.29 -5.39 1.36
N VAL A 5 0.78 -4.71 0.92
CA VAL A 5 1.21 -4.73 -0.48
C VAL A 5 1.60 -6.13 -0.94
N ASN A 6 2.38 -6.88 -0.14
CA ASN A 6 2.78 -8.25 -0.49
C ASN A 6 1.59 -9.21 -0.53
N THR A 7 0.67 -9.12 0.43
CA THR A 7 -0.51 -9.96 0.48
C THR A 7 -1.43 -9.65 -0.70
N SER A 8 -1.69 -8.37 -0.97
CA SER A 8 -2.47 -7.94 -2.14
C SER A 8 -1.85 -8.41 -3.45
N PHE A 9 -0.53 -8.33 -3.60
CA PHE A 9 0.17 -8.84 -4.79
C PHE A 9 0.04 -10.36 -4.97
N LYS A 10 0.09 -11.13 -3.88
CA LYS A 10 -0.04 -12.59 -3.92
C LYS A 10 -1.46 -13.07 -4.26
N ILE A 11 -2.48 -12.32 -3.87
CA ILE A 11 -3.89 -12.70 -4.11
C ILE A 11 -4.45 -12.12 -5.41
N ALA A 12 -3.89 -11.02 -5.91
CA ALA A 12 -4.35 -10.38 -7.13
C ALA A 12 -3.99 -11.20 -8.37
N ASN A 13 -4.92 -11.26 -9.32
CA ASN A 13 -4.71 -11.91 -10.61
C ASN A 13 -4.22 -10.92 -11.66
N LYS A 14 -3.74 -11.47 -12.78
CA LYS A 14 -3.41 -10.67 -13.95
C LYS A 14 -4.60 -9.80 -14.37
N ASN A 15 -4.35 -8.51 -14.60
CA ASN A 15 -5.32 -7.47 -14.96
C ASN A 15 -6.26 -7.00 -13.83
N GLU A 16 -6.03 -7.39 -12.57
CA GLU A 16 -6.73 -6.79 -11.43
C GLU A 16 -6.02 -5.53 -10.92
N VAL A 17 -6.74 -4.70 -10.17
CA VAL A 17 -6.23 -3.43 -9.62
C VAL A 17 -6.17 -3.50 -8.10
N VAL A 18 -5.01 -3.18 -7.53
CA VAL A 18 -4.82 -2.99 -6.09
C VAL A 18 -4.85 -1.49 -5.79
N LEU A 19 -5.80 -1.04 -4.98
CA LEU A 19 -5.99 0.37 -4.61
C LEU A 19 -5.71 0.58 -3.12
N LEU A 20 -4.84 1.54 -2.80
CA LEU A 20 -4.74 2.08 -1.44
C LEU A 20 -5.82 3.14 -1.21
N SER A 21 -6.91 2.76 -0.53
CA SER A 21 -7.99 3.68 -0.12
C SER A 21 -8.41 3.42 1.34
N PRO A 22 -7.63 3.89 2.33
CA PRO A 22 -7.77 3.48 3.74
C PRO A 22 -8.97 4.10 4.48
N ALA A 23 -9.71 5.05 3.88
CA ALA A 23 -10.86 5.75 4.47
C ALA A 23 -10.66 6.42 5.86
N CYS A 24 -9.43 6.38 6.40
CA CYS A 24 -9.06 6.86 7.73
C CYS A 24 -7.86 7.79 7.69
N ALA A 25 -7.75 8.65 8.72
CA ALA A 25 -6.55 9.44 8.99
C ALA A 25 -5.33 8.53 9.18
N SER A 26 -4.14 9.04 8.88
CA SER A 26 -2.90 8.25 8.93
C SER A 26 -2.13 8.38 10.24
N TRP A 27 -2.61 9.19 11.18
CA TRP A 27 -1.85 9.67 12.35
C TRP A 27 -1.57 8.61 13.42
N ASP A 28 -2.22 7.47 13.33
CA ASP A 28 -1.96 6.30 14.17
C ASP A 28 -0.58 5.68 13.90
N MET A 29 -0.18 5.61 12.62
CA MET A 29 1.05 4.95 12.19
C MET A 29 2.01 5.87 11.41
N TYR A 30 1.55 7.02 10.94
CA TYR A 30 2.30 7.90 10.04
C TYR A 30 2.11 9.38 10.37
N LYS A 31 3.16 10.18 10.17
CA LYS A 31 3.11 11.64 10.40
C LYS A 31 2.09 12.36 9.52
N SER A 32 1.88 11.90 8.28
CA SER A 32 0.92 12.45 7.34
C SER A 32 0.48 11.41 6.30
N PHE A 33 -0.57 11.72 5.53
CA PHE A 33 -1.08 10.80 4.52
C PHE A 33 -0.09 10.62 3.36
N GLU A 34 0.73 11.62 3.07
CA GLU A 34 1.80 11.57 2.07
C GLU A 34 2.87 10.55 2.45
N VAL A 35 3.25 10.49 3.72
CA VAL A 35 4.22 9.49 4.21
C VAL A 35 3.66 8.07 4.02
N ARG A 36 2.39 7.86 4.37
CA ARG A 36 1.69 6.58 4.12
C ARG A 36 1.64 6.22 2.64
N GLY A 37 1.36 7.20 1.78
CA GLY A 37 1.34 7.01 0.32
C GLY A 37 2.71 6.75 -0.29
N ASN A 38 3.76 7.37 0.24
CA ASN A 38 5.14 7.12 -0.19
C ASN A 38 5.59 5.71 0.22
N ASP A 39 5.29 5.27 1.46
CA ASP A 39 5.53 3.90 1.91
C ASP A 39 4.83 2.88 0.98
N PHE A 40 3.59 3.15 0.54
CA PHE A 40 2.91 2.29 -0.44
C PHE A 40 3.64 2.23 -1.79
N LYS A 41 4.01 3.38 -2.36
CA LYS A 41 4.74 3.44 -3.64
C LYS A 41 6.07 2.70 -3.55
N GLU A 42 6.85 2.91 -2.49
CA GLU A 42 8.12 2.22 -2.29
C GLU A 42 7.95 0.71 -2.21
N ASN A 43 6.95 0.22 -1.46
CA ASN A 43 6.70 -1.22 -1.39
C ASN A 43 6.25 -1.80 -2.74
N VAL A 44 5.41 -1.07 -3.50
CA VAL A 44 4.98 -1.50 -4.84
C VAL A 44 6.16 -1.55 -5.82
N HIS A 45 7.05 -0.55 -5.81
CA HIS A 45 8.25 -0.55 -6.67
C HIS A 45 9.25 -1.65 -6.33
N ASN A 46 9.22 -2.16 -5.10
CA ASN A 46 10.10 -3.24 -4.63
C ASN A 46 9.50 -4.65 -4.78
N LEU A 47 8.29 -4.78 -5.34
CA LEU A 47 7.72 -6.09 -5.67
C LEU A 47 8.57 -6.79 -6.73
N LYS A 48 8.75 -8.11 -6.58
CA LYS A 48 9.49 -8.99 -7.49
C LYS A 48 8.56 -10.01 -8.11
#